data_AF-A0A962Z0Z9-F1
#
_entry.id   AF-A0A962Z0Z9-F1
#
_cell.length_a   1.000
_cell.length_b   1.000
_cell.length_c   1.000
_cell.angle_alpha   90.00
_cell.angle_beta   90.00
_cell.angle_gamma   90.00
#
_symmetry.space_group_name_H-M   'P 1'
#
loop_
_entity.id
_entity.type
_entity.pdbx_description
1 polymer ?
#
loop_
_entity_poly.entity_id
_entity_poly.type
_entity_poly.pdbx_seq_one_letter_code
_entity_poly.pdbx_strand_id
1 'polypeptide(L)'
;SYQDRLVRGENIGQTFQFVNSGNAALGLVALSQVKRPGQPVKGSLWEAPQSLYSPIAQQAVLLRENQAARDFLAFVRNAGSLRTMQDFGYGTPHAE
;
A
#
# COMPACT_ATOMS: atom_id res chain seq x y z
N SER A 1 -7.08 -12.77 -26.81
CA SER A 1 -6.43 -13.14 -25.54
C SER A 1 -6.10 -11.85 -24.79
N TYR A 2 -6.37 -11.73 -23.49
CA TYR A 2 -5.94 -10.56 -22.70
C TYR A 2 -4.46 -10.62 -22.31
N GLN A 3 -3.84 -11.80 -22.42
CA GLN A 3 -2.45 -12.05 -22.00
C GLN A 3 -1.46 -11.11 -22.70
N ASP A 4 -1.67 -10.83 -23.99
CA ASP A 4 -0.79 -9.95 -24.79
C ASP A 4 -0.88 -8.47 -24.39
N ARG A 5 -1.84 -8.11 -23.53
CA ARG A 5 -2.08 -6.75 -23.03
C ARG A 5 -1.73 -6.61 -21.54
N LEU A 6 -1.23 -7.67 -20.91
CA LEU A 6 -0.79 -7.65 -19.51
C LEU A 6 0.71 -7.37 -19.45
N VAL A 7 1.08 -6.36 -18.68
CA VAL A 7 2.46 -6.12 -18.28
C VAL A 7 2.55 -6.40 -16.79
N ARG A 8 3.49 -7.25 -16.38
CA ARG A 8 3.73 -7.59 -14.98
C ARG A 8 4.94 -6.80 -14.47
N GLY A 9 4.77 -6.09 -13.36
CA GLY A 9 5.91 -5.56 -12.61
C GLY A 9 6.51 -6.62 -11.69
N GLU A 10 7.82 -6.56 -11.48
CA GLU A 10 8.58 -7.33 -10.50
C GLU A 10 8.12 -7.04 -9.07
N ASN A 11 7.61 -5.83 -8.82
CA ASN A 11 6.99 -5.43 -7.57
C ASN A 11 5.98 -4.30 -7.79
N ILE A 12 5.24 -3.95 -6.73
CA ILE A 12 4.21 -2.92 -6.78
C ILE A 12 4.76 -1.51 -7.09
N GLY A 13 6.03 -1.26 -6.76
CA GLY A 13 6.75 -0.04 -7.15
C GLY A 13 6.88 0.08 -8.66
N GLN A 14 7.31 -0.98 -9.33
CA GLN A 14 7.43 -1.00 -10.78
C GLN A 14 6.07 -0.93 -11.49
N THR A 15 5.06 -1.65 -10.99
CA THR A 15 3.69 -1.55 -11.51
C THR A 15 3.17 -0.12 -11.45
N PHE A 16 3.40 0.57 -10.33
CA PHE A 16 3.06 1.99 -10.20
C PHE A 16 3.81 2.87 -11.21
N GLN A 17 5.11 2.63 -11.44
CA GLN A 17 5.89 3.40 -12.42
C GLN A 17 5.34 3.24 -13.84
N PHE A 18 4.93 2.04 -14.25
CA PHE A 18 4.34 1.85 -15.58
C PHE A 18 3.06 2.68 -15.77
N VAL A 19 2.19 2.75 -14.74
CA VAL A 19 0.97 3.55 -14.80
C VAL A 19 1.30 5.05 -14.76
N ASN A 20 2.16 5.46 -13.82
CA ASN A 20 2.49 6.87 -13.60
C ASN A 20 3.24 7.51 -14.77
N SER A 21 4.02 6.73 -15.53
CA SER A 21 4.71 7.22 -16.74
C SER A 21 3.84 7.14 -18.00
N GLY A 22 2.66 6.52 -17.93
CA GLY A 22 1.79 6.27 -19.10
C GLY A 22 2.23 5.09 -19.98
N ASN A 23 3.22 4.29 -19.56
CA ASN A 23 3.62 3.07 -20.27
C ASN A 23 2.54 1.98 -20.18
N ALA A 24 1.71 2.03 -19.14
CA ALA A 24 0.47 1.26 -19.03
C ALA A 24 -0.70 2.23 -18.79
N ALA A 25 -1.77 2.08 -19.57
CA ALA A 25 -2.94 2.97 -19.46
C ALA A 25 -3.73 2.78 -18.15
N LEU A 26 -3.70 1.58 -17.58
CA LEU A 26 -4.36 1.20 -16.33
C LEU A 26 -3.46 0.21 -15.58
N GLY A 27 -3.58 0.18 -14.25
CA GLY A 27 -2.91 -0.84 -13.46
C GLY A 27 -3.49 -0.96 -12.05
N LEU A 28 -3.36 -2.15 -11.47
CA LEU A 28 -3.65 -2.39 -10.06
C LEU A 28 -2.41 -2.00 -9.24
N VAL A 29 -2.54 -0.98 -8.41
CA VAL A 29 -1.45 -0.40 -7.61
C VAL A 29 -1.83 -0.40 -6.12
N ALA A 30 -0.85 -0.18 -5.23
CA ALA A 30 -1.17 0.01 -3.82
C ALA A 30 -1.82 1.38 -3.61
N LEU A 31 -2.93 1.43 -2.87
CA LEU A 31 -3.59 2.69 -2.50
C LEU A 31 -2.61 3.64 -1.80
N SER A 32 -1.65 3.10 -1.04
CA SER A 32 -0.61 3.87 -0.36
C SER A 32 0.39 4.61 -1.24
N GLN A 33 0.44 4.29 -2.52
CA GLN A 33 1.24 5.05 -3.49
C GLN A 33 0.46 6.25 -4.05
N VAL A 34 -0.86 6.20 -3.99
CA VAL A 34 -1.77 7.13 -4.69
C VAL A 34 -2.44 8.09 -3.70
N LYS A 35 -2.88 7.59 -2.54
CA LYS A 35 -3.49 8.38 -1.47
C LYS A 35 -2.41 9.10 -0.69
N ARG A 36 -2.44 10.44 -0.71
CA ARG A 36 -1.53 11.30 0.05
C ARG A 36 -2.32 12.39 0.77
N PRO A 37 -2.10 12.58 2.08
CA PRO A 37 -2.77 13.64 2.82
C PRO A 37 -2.54 15.02 2.19
N GLY A 38 -3.61 15.77 1.97
CA GLY A 38 -3.55 17.12 1.38
C GLY A 38 -3.23 17.16 -0.11
N GLN A 39 -3.17 16.02 -0.81
CA GLN A 39 -2.94 15.99 -2.26
C GLN A 39 -4.06 15.21 -2.96
N PRO A 40 -4.72 15.79 -3.98
CA PRO A 40 -5.69 15.04 -4.76
C PRO A 40 -4.99 13.92 -5.54
N VAL A 41 -5.73 12.84 -5.77
CA VAL A 41 -5.27 11.77 -6.64
C VAL A 41 -5.12 12.32 -8.06
N LYS A 42 -3.97 12.06 -8.68
CA LYS A 42 -3.73 12.38 -10.09
C LYS A 42 -4.39 11.31 -10.97
N GLY A 43 -5.13 11.74 -11.99
CA GLY A 43 -5.83 10.84 -12.90
C GLY A 43 -7.16 10.34 -12.33
N SER A 44 -7.44 9.06 -12.50
CA SER A 44 -8.68 8.43 -12.05
C SER A 44 -8.37 7.22 -11.18
N LEU A 45 -9.17 7.02 -10.14
CA LEU A 45 -9.04 5.92 -9.19
C LEU A 45 -10.35 5.16 -9.11
N TRP A 46 -10.25 3.84 -9.16
CA TRP A 46 -11.32 2.93 -8.78
C TRP A 46 -10.81 2.06 -7.65
N GLU A 47 -11.42 2.20 -6.47
CA GLU A 47 -11.14 1.33 -5.34
C GLU A 47 -11.93 0.02 -5.50
N ALA A 48 -11.21 -1.08 -5.73
CA ALA A 48 -11.83 -2.39 -5.91
C ALA A 48 -12.55 -2.83 -4.61
N PRO A 49 -13.81 -3.28 -4.68
CA PRO A 49 -14.51 -3.82 -3.52
C PRO A 49 -13.77 -4.99 -2.87
N GLN A 50 -13.77 -5.05 -1.52
CA GLN A 50 -13.07 -6.08 -0.74
C GLN A 50 -13.51 -7.52 -1.10
N SER A 51 -14.74 -7.71 -1.59
CA SER A 51 -15.24 -9.02 -2.03
C SER A 51 -14.52 -9.58 -3.27
N LEU A 52 -13.74 -8.76 -3.98
CA LEU A 52 -13.02 -9.15 -5.20
C LEU A 52 -11.61 -9.69 -4.94
N TYR A 53 -11.09 -9.61 -3.70
CA TYR A 53 -9.74 -10.05 -3.39
C TYR A 53 -9.59 -10.47 -1.92
N SER A 54 -8.63 -11.36 -1.66
CA SER A 54 -8.25 -11.71 -0.29
C SER A 54 -7.58 -10.51 0.40
N PRO A 55 -7.85 -10.25 1.69
CA PRO A 55 -7.23 -9.13 2.41
C PRO A 55 -5.71 -9.12 2.30
N ILE A 56 -5.13 -7.94 2.02
CA ILE A 56 -3.68 -7.74 1.93
C ILE A 56 -3.14 -7.44 3.33
N ALA A 57 -3.00 -8.48 4.16
CA ALA A 57 -2.50 -8.34 5.51
C ALA A 57 -0.99 -8.07 5.53
N GLN A 58 -0.57 -6.96 6.13
CA GLN A 58 0.82 -6.60 6.30
C GLN A 58 1.29 -6.92 7.73
N GLN A 59 2.45 -7.57 7.83
CA GLN A 59 3.02 -8.00 9.11
C GLN A 59 4.43 -7.46 9.27
N ALA A 60 4.81 -7.23 10.53
CA ALA A 60 6.18 -6.91 10.91
C ALA A 60 6.69 -7.99 11.86
N VAL A 61 7.91 -8.46 11.61
CA VAL A 61 8.59 -9.45 12.46
C VAL A 61 9.94 -8.90 12.90
N LEU A 62 10.34 -9.25 14.11
CA LEU A 62 11.61 -8.85 14.68
C LEU A 62 12.68 -9.89 14.28
N LEU A 63 13.66 -9.50 13.47
CA LEU A 63 14.70 -10.42 12.99
C LEU A 63 15.81 -10.66 14.02
N ARG A 64 16.18 -9.63 14.80
CA ARG A 64 17.21 -9.70 15.85
C ARG A 64 16.82 -8.84 17.03
N GLU A 65 16.76 -9.45 18.20
CA GLU A 65 16.31 -8.79 19.42
C GLU A 65 17.33 -7.80 19.97
N ASN A 66 16.91 -6.54 20.08
CA ASN A 66 17.61 -5.50 20.81
C ASN A 66 16.60 -4.41 21.20
N GLN A 67 17.01 -3.51 22.09
CA GLN A 67 16.16 -2.44 22.60
C GLN A 67 15.60 -1.55 21.48
N ALA A 68 16.44 -1.10 20.55
CA ALA A 68 16.01 -0.24 19.44
C ALA A 68 14.98 -0.92 18.52
N ALA A 69 15.10 -2.23 18.28
CA ALA A 69 14.13 -2.98 17.49
C ALA A 69 12.77 -3.10 18.22
N ARG A 70 12.79 -3.29 19.54
CA ARG A 70 11.56 -3.31 20.37
C ARG A 70 10.90 -1.93 20.40
N ASP A 71 11.67 -0.88 20.58
CA ASP A 71 11.19 0.50 20.59
C ASP A 71 10.60 0.89 19.23
N PHE A 72 11.23 0.47 18.13
CA PHE A 72 10.71 0.71 16.79
C PHE A 72 9.38 -0.01 16.56
N LEU A 73 9.23 -1.27 16.97
CA LEU A 73 7.94 -1.97 16.87
C LEU A 73 6.86 -1.30 17.74
N ALA A 74 7.20 -0.81 18.94
CA ALA A 74 6.29 -0.06 19.78
C ALA A 74 5.86 1.26 19.11
N PHE A 75 6.82 1.97 18.51
CA PHE A 75 6.56 3.19 17.74
C PHE A 75 5.63 2.94 16.56
N VAL A 76 5.89 1.91 15.75
CA VAL A 76 5.06 1.56 14.58
C VAL A 76 3.60 1.25 14.97
N ARG A 77 3.39 0.69 16.17
CA ARG A 77 2.05 0.34 16.70
C ARG A 77 1.34 1.46 17.46
N ASN A 78 2.00 2.59 17.71
CA ASN A 78 1.38 3.67 18.46
C ASN A 78 0.27 4.37 17.65
N ALA A 79 -0.61 5.09 18.34
CA ALA A 79 -1.77 5.74 17.72
C ALA A 79 -1.40 6.75 16.61
N GLY A 80 -0.27 7.47 16.75
CA GLY A 80 0.19 8.43 15.74
C GLY A 80 0.67 7.75 14.44
N SER A 81 1.41 6.66 14.57
CA SER A 81 1.86 5.84 13.45
C SER A 81 0.68 5.16 12.75
N LEU A 82 -0.26 4.60 13.50
CA LEU A 82 -1.47 4.00 12.92
C LEU A 82 -2.32 5.03 12.17
N ARG A 83 -2.47 6.24 12.72
CA ARG A 83 -3.16 7.34 12.01
C ARG A 83 -2.43 7.72 10.72
N THR A 84 -1.11 7.84 10.77
CA THR A 84 -0.30 8.09 9.58
C THR A 84 -0.51 6.99 8.52
N MET A 85 -0.56 5.71 8.93
CA MET A 85 -0.85 4.61 8.01
C MET A 85 -2.25 4.75 7.36
N GLN A 86 -3.29 5.06 8.13
CA GLN A 86 -4.66 5.25 7.64
C GLN A 86 -4.77 6.44 6.66
N ASP A 87 -4.09 7.54 6.99
CA ASP A 87 -4.02 8.76 6.19
C ASP A 87 -3.42 8.48 4.80
N PHE A 88 -2.44 7.57 4.74
CA PHE A 88 -1.86 7.06 3.50
C PHE A 88 -2.61 5.85 2.91
N GLY A 89 -3.75 5.41 3.46
CA GLY A 89 -4.60 4.40 2.83
C GLY A 89 -4.25 2.95 3.14
N TYR A 90 -3.49 2.70 4.19
CA TYR A 90 -3.40 1.37 4.78
C TYR A 90 -4.63 1.09 5.65
N GLY A 91 -5.07 -0.17 5.65
CA GLY A 91 -5.87 -0.69 6.76
C GLY A 91 -4.96 -0.88 7.98
N THR A 92 -5.46 -0.53 9.16
CA THR A 92 -4.81 -0.86 10.43
C THR A 92 -5.67 -1.86 11.19
N PRO A 93 -5.10 -2.69 12.08
CA PRO A 93 -5.90 -3.41 13.06
C PRO A 93 -6.81 -2.42 13.75
N HIS A 94 -8.09 -2.76 13.91
CA HIS A 94 -8.97 -1.97 14.76
C HIS A 94 -8.34 -1.92 16.16
N ALA A 95 -8.25 -0.74 16.76
CA ALA A 95 -8.19 -0.67 18.20
C ALA A 95 -9.52 -1.27 18.67
N GLU A 96 -9.47 -2.36 19.43
CA GLU A 96 -10.62 -2.80 20.21
C GLU A 96 -11.05 -1.68 21.18
#